data_AF-A0A9W4MTV5-F1
#
_entry.id   AF-A0A9W4MTV5-F1
#
_cell.length_a   1.000
_cell.length_b   1.000
_cell.length_c   1.000
_cell.angle_alpha   90.00
_cell.angle_beta   90.00
_cell.angle_gamma   90.00
#
_symmetry.space_group_name_H-M   'P 1'
#
loop_
_entity.id
_entity.type
_entity.pdbx_description
1 polymer ?
#
loop_
_entity_poly.entity_id
_entity_poly.type
_entity_poly.pdbx_seq_one_letter_code
_entity_poly.pdbx_strand_id
1 'polypeptide(L)' 'MYQRALAGYEKALGPNHTSTLVTVNNLGNLFSDQGKLKEAEEMYQRALVGQEEALGPNHTSTLDTVNNLGVLYK' A
#
# COMPACT_ATOMS: atom_id res chain seq x y z
N MET A 1 13.52 5.55 2.44
CA MET A 1 13.10 5.28 3.83
C MET A 1 12.06 4.17 3.91
N TYR A 2 10.97 4.25 3.14
CA TYR A 2 9.91 3.23 3.16
C TYR A 2 10.36 1.81 2.79
N GLN A 3 11.28 1.61 1.84
CA GLN A 3 11.79 0.26 1.52
C GLN A 3 12.49 -0.43 2.71
N ARG A 4 13.26 0.34 3.49
CA ARG A 4 13.90 -0.18 4.72
C ARG A 4 12.87 -0.52 5.79
N ALA A 5 11.85 0.33 5.95
CA ALA A 5 10.75 0.06 6.86
C ALA A 5 9.94 -1.18 6.45
N LEU A 6 9.66 -1.33 5.15
CA LEU A 6 8.96 -2.47 4.58
C LEU A 6 9.69 -3.78 4.92
N ALA A 7 10.97 -3.86 4.60
CA ALA A 7 11.77 -5.05 4.90
C ALA A 7 11.80 -5.37 6.42
N GLY A 8 11.84 -4.34 7.27
CA GLY A 8 11.79 -4.49 8.72
C GLY A 8 10.44 -5.05 9.20
N TYR A 9 9.33 -4.47 8.73
CA TYR A 9 7.98 -4.90 9.11
C TYR A 9 7.62 -6.26 8.53
N GLU A 10 7.99 -6.57 7.29
CA GLU A 10 7.81 -7.90 6.71
C GLU A 10 8.51 -8.97 7.54
N LYS A 11 9.74 -8.70 8.00
CA LYS A 11 10.49 -9.62 8.85
C LYS A 11 9.90 -9.76 10.26
N ALA A 12 9.46 -8.65 10.86
CA ALA A 12 9.03 -8.63 12.25
C ALA A 12 7.56 -9.05 12.44
N LEU A 13 6.68 -8.69 11.50
CA LEU A 13 5.22 -8.77 11.63
C LEU A 13 4.58 -9.61 10.51
N GLY A 14 5.30 -9.85 9.42
CA GLY A 14 4.80 -10.55 8.24
C GLY A 14 4.28 -9.61 7.15
N PRO A 15 4.10 -10.14 5.92
CA PRO A 15 3.73 -9.34 4.74
C PRO A 15 2.32 -8.76 4.80
N ASN A 16 1.40 -9.42 5.50
CA ASN A 16 -0.03 -9.03 5.56
C ASN A 16 -0.40 -8.27 6.85
N HIS A 17 0.58 -7.96 7.70
CA HIS A 17 0.31 -7.14 8.88
C HIS A 17 -0.03 -5.70 8.48
N THR A 18 -1.00 -5.09 9.17
CA THR A 18 -1.52 -3.75 8.84
C THR A 18 -0.41 -2.69 8.69
N SER A 19 0.57 -2.64 9.59
CA SER A 19 1.72 -1.71 9.48
C SER A 19 2.59 -1.96 8.24
N THR A 20 2.73 -3.22 7.83
CA THR A 20 3.44 -3.59 6.60
C THR A 20 2.67 -3.05 5.40
N LEU A 21 1.36 -3.30 5.34
CA LEU A 21 0.49 -2.86 4.25
C LEU A 21 0.37 -1.34 4.14
N VAL A 22 0.29 -0.63 5.26
CA VAL A 22 0.36 0.85 5.27
C VAL A 22 1.68 1.34 4.68
N THR A 23 2.79 0.66 4.97
CA THR A 23 4.09 1.00 4.40
C THR A 23 4.13 0.73 2.89
N VAL A 24 3.48 -0.33 2.42
CA VAL A 24 3.31 -0.61 0.98
C VAL A 24 2.49 0.48 0.30
N ASN A 25 1.34 0.90 0.86
CA ASN A 25 0.55 2.01 0.31
C ASN A 25 1.37 3.32 0.22
N ASN A 26 2.19 3.61 1.23
CA ASN A 26 3.06 4.78 1.22
C ASN A 26 4.18 4.70 0.17
N LEU A 27 4.65 3.50 -0.20
CA LEU A 27 5.52 3.33 -1.36
C LEU A 27 4.78 3.63 -2.66
N GLY A 28 3.51 3.25 -2.76
CA GLY A 28 2.64 3.63 -3.88
C GLY A 28 2.58 5.15 -4.04
N ASN A 29 2.30 5.89 -2.96
CA ASN A 29 2.30 7.36 -2.96
C ASN A 29 3.64 7.94 -3.46
N LEU A 30 4.75 7.43 -2.92
CA LEU A 30 6.08 7.88 -3.32
C LEU A 30 6.37 7.64 -4.81
N PHE A 31 5.95 6.51 -5.36
CA PHE A 31 6.14 6.22 -6.78
C PHE A 31 5.23 7.05 -7.66
N SER A 32 3.98 7.30 -7.24
CA SER A 32 3.05 8.19 -7.91
C SER A 32 3.64 9.60 -8.02
N ASP A 33 4.17 10.15 -6.92
CA ASP A 33 4.82 11.47 -6.89
C ASP A 33 6.06 11.55 -7.81
N GLN A 34 6.71 10.42 -8.09
CA GLN A 34 7.85 10.31 -9.01
C GLN A 34 7.43 10.08 -10.47
N GLY A 35 6.12 9.98 -10.76
CA GLY A 35 5.61 9.63 -12.10
C GLY A 35 5.81 8.16 -12.48
N LYS A 36 6.17 7.29 -11.53
CA LYS A 36 6.37 5.85 -11.72
C LYS A 36 5.04 5.12 -11.54
N LEU A 37 4.14 5.32 -12.51
CA LEU A 37 2.74 4.91 -12.37
C LEU A 37 2.57 3.40 -12.22
N LYS A 38 3.37 2.60 -12.94
CA LYS A 38 3.29 1.13 -12.86
C LYS A 38 3.72 0.62 -11.48
N GLU A 39 4.83 1.12 -10.97
CA GLU A 39 5.32 0.75 -9.64
C GLU A 39 4.37 1.24 -8.54
N ALA A 40 3.74 2.41 -8.72
CA ALA A 40 2.71 2.89 -7.80
C ALA A 40 1.48 1.98 -7.77
N GLU A 41 0.98 1.60 -8.95
CA GLU A 41 -0.15 0.68 -9.12
C GLU A 41 0.12 -0.66 -8.44
N GLU A 42 1.29 -1.27 -8.69
CA GLU A 42 1.68 -2.54 -8.06
C GLU A 42 1.67 -2.45 -6.53
N MET A 43 2.15 -1.35 -5.96
CA MET A 43 2.15 -1.15 -4.51
C MET A 43 0.73 -0.97 -3.97
N TYR A 44 -0.10 -0.14 -4.59
CA TYR A 44 -1.47 0.04 -4.13
C TYR A 44 -2.30 -1.25 -4.24
N GLN A 45 -2.17 -2.00 -5.34
CA GLN A 45 -2.87 -3.28 -5.51
C GLN A 45 -2.45 -4.29 -4.42
N ARG A 46 -1.15 -4.38 -4.12
CA ARG A 46 -0.65 -5.23 -3.03
C ARG A 46 -1.21 -4.80 -1.67
N ALA A 47 -1.22 -3.49 -1.39
CA ALA A 47 -1.76 -2.96 -0.13
C ALA A 47 -3.27 -3.23 -0.02
N LEU A 48 -4.03 -3.03 -1.11
CA LEU A 48 -5.47 -3.22 -1.17
C LEU A 48 -5.86 -4.65 -0.83
N VAL A 49 -5.29 -5.64 -1.53
CA VAL A 49 -5.59 -7.06 -1.29
C VAL A 49 -5.33 -7.43 0.18
N GLY A 50 -4.18 -7.05 0.72
CA GLY A 50 -3.86 -7.36 2.11
C GLY A 50 -4.75 -6.62 3.12
N GLN A 51 -5.14 -5.38 2.85
CA GLN A 51 -6.00 -4.60 3.75
C GLN A 51 -7.44 -5.10 3.73
N GLU A 52 -7.95 -5.52 2.57
CA GLU A 52 -9.26 -6.18 2.46
C GLU A 52 -9.29 -7.47 3.27
N GLU A 53 -8.24 -8.30 3.19
CA GLU A 53 -8.13 -9.54 3.98
C GLU A 53 -8.01 -9.27 5.49
N ALA A 54 -7.20 -8.27 5.90
CA ALA A 54 -6.89 -8.03 7.30
C ALA A 54 -7.93 -7.17 8.04
N LEU A 55 -8.56 -6.22 7.35
CA LEU A 55 -9.41 -5.17 7.94
C LEU A 55 -10.82 -5.12 7.34
N GLY A 56 -11.02 -5.72 6.17
CA GLY A 56 -12.26 -5.64 5.41
C GLY A 56 -12.30 -4.47 4.42
N PRO A 57 -13.22 -4.52 3.44
CA PRO A 57 -13.30 -3.55 2.34
C PRO A 57 -13.73 -2.14 2.77
N ASN A 58 -14.47 -2.02 3.88
CA ASN A 58 -15.01 -0.75 4.36
C ASN A 58 -14.12 -0.05 5.40
N HIS A 59 -12.96 -0.62 5.73
CA HIS A 59 -12.04 0.01 6.66
C HIS A 59 -11.39 1.24 6.02
N THR A 60 -11.16 2.31 6.80
CA THR A 60 -10.62 3.58 6.30
C THR A 60 -9.33 3.40 5.51
N SER A 61 -8.37 2.61 6.01
CA SER A 61 -7.12 2.36 5.28
C SER A 61 -7.31 1.64 3.94
N THR A 62 -8.32 0.78 3.83
CA THR A 62 -8.66 0.10 2.58
C THR A 62 -9.26 1.11 1.58
N LEU A 63 -10.20 1.93 2.05
CA LEU A 63 -10.81 3.00 1.25
C LEU A 63 -9.79 4.04 0.80
N ASP A 64 -8.82 4.38 1.63
CA ASP A 64 -7.72 5.29 1.27
C ASP A 64 -6.90 4.73 0.10
N THR A 65 -6.55 3.44 0.14
CA THR A 65 -5.83 2.78 -0.96
C THR A 65 -6.65 2.75 -2.25
N VAL A 66 -7.97 2.50 -2.17
CA VAL A 66 -8.89 2.58 -3.31
C VAL A 66 -8.92 4.00 -3.90
N ASN A 67 -8.99 5.02 -3.04
CA ASN A 67 -8.92 6.41 -3.48
C ASN A 67 -7.60 6.72 -4.20
N ASN A 68 -6.47 6.23 -3.69
CA ASN A 68 -5.16 6.44 -4.32
C ASN A 68 -5.07 5.78 -5.70
N LEU A 69 -5.63 4.58 -5.87
CA LEU A 69 -5.78 3.94 -7.20
C LEU A 69 -6.66 4.76 -8.13
N GLY A 70 -7.79 5.30 -7.64
CA GLY A 70 -8.65 6.17 -8.42
C GLY A 70 -7.96 7.45 -8.90
N VAL A 71 -7.11 8.04 -8.05
CA VAL A 71 -6.28 9.20 -8.43
C VAL A 71 -5.21 8.81 -9.45
N LEU A 72 -4.59 7.64 -9.31
CA LEU A 72 -3.53 7.17 -10.19
C LEU A 72 -4.01 6.95 -11.64
N TYR A 73 -5.25 6.49 -11.81
CA TYR A 73 -5.84 6.23 -13.13
C TYR A 73 -6.52 7.45 -13.78
N LYS A 74 -6.55 8.61 -13.12
CA LYS A 74 -7.16 9.83 -13.63
C LYS A 74 -6.31 10.48 -14.71
#